data_AF-A0A2Z3ULM8-F1
#
_entry.id   AF-A0A2Z3ULM8-F1
#
_cell.length_a   1.000
_cell.length_b   1.000
_cell.length_c   1.000
_cell.angle_alpha   90.00
_cell.angle_beta   90.00
_cell.angle_gamma   90.00
#
_symmetry.space_group_name_H-M   'P 1'
#
loop_
_entity.id
_entity.type
_entity.pdbx_description
1 polymer ?
#
loop_
_entity_poly.entity_id
_entity_poly.type
_entity_poly.pdbx_seq_one_letter_code
_entity_poly.pdbx_strand_id
1 'polypeptide(L)' 'MSYRVVVNHEEQYSIWPAGQDLPDGWRADGFSGGKEDCLAHIDKVWTDMRPLGARNTGAEAVTGPAPEVTGV' A
#
# COMPACT_ATOMS: atom_id res chain seq x y z
N MET A 1 2.72 3.02 -16.24
CA MET A 1 2.37 1.75 -15.56
C MET A 1 1.14 1.96 -14.72
N SER A 2 0.18 1.05 -14.80
CA SER A 2 -1.01 1.01 -13.94
C SER A 2 -0.87 -0.05 -12.84
N TYR A 3 -1.45 0.25 -11.69
CA TYR A 3 -1.52 -0.63 -10.52
C TYR A 3 -2.99 -0.88 -10.20
N ARG A 4 -3.25 -1.97 -9.47
CA ARG A 4 -4.54 -2.31 -8.90
C ARG A 4 -4.38 -2.54 -7.42
N VAL A 5 -5.40 -2.17 -6.66
CA VAL A 5 -5.46 -2.50 -5.24
C VAL A 5 -5.88 -3.95 -5.11
N VAL A 6 -5.15 -4.67 -4.28
CA VAL A 6 -5.39 -6.06 -3.95
C VAL A 6 -5.56 -6.19 -2.45
N VAL A 7 -6.36 -7.16 -2.04
CA VAL A 7 -6.64 -7.48 -0.65
C VAL A 7 -6.52 -8.99 -0.47
N ASN A 8 -5.96 -9.42 0.65
CA ASN A 8 -5.86 -10.85 0.97
C ASN A 8 -7.02 -11.30 1.89
N HIS A 9 -6.92 -12.51 2.41
CA HIS A 9 -7.91 -13.12 3.32
C HIS A 9 -7.86 -12.52 4.74
N GLU A 10 -6.76 -11.87 5.10
CA GLU A 10 -6.52 -11.21 6.39
C GLU A 10 -6.83 -9.70 6.32
N GLU A 11 -7.57 -9.26 5.30
CA GLU A 11 -7.95 -7.85 5.08
C GLU A 11 -6.75 -6.89 4.94
N GLN A 12 -5.58 -7.42 4.54
CA GLN A 12 -4.40 -6.62 4.25
C GLN A 12 -4.46 -6.09 2.82
N TYR A 13 -4.31 -4.78 2.67
CA TYR A 13 -4.33 -4.10 1.38
C TYR A 13 -2.91 -3.89 0.84
N SER A 14 -2.74 -4.06 -0.47
CA SER A 14 -1.49 -3.77 -1.18
C SER A 14 -1.76 -3.34 -2.62
N ILE A 15 -0.74 -2.81 -3.28
CA ILE A 15 -0.80 -2.48 -4.71
C ILE A 15 -0.08 -3.55 -5.53
N TRP A 16 -0.68 -3.94 -6.64
CA TRP A 16 -0.13 -4.93 -7.57
C TRP A 16 -0.10 -4.39 -9.00
N PRO A 17 0.91 -4.70 -9.83
CA PRO A 17 0.93 -4.31 -11.23
C PRO A 17 -0.31 -4.84 -11.96
N ALA A 18 -1.01 -3.99 -12.71
CA ALA A 18 -2.24 -4.39 -13.41
C ALA A 18 -1.99 -5.42 -14.53
N GLY A 19 -0.77 -5.45 -15.07
CA GLY A 19 -0.36 -6.36 -16.14
C GLY A 19 0.19 -7.72 -15.70
N GLN A 20 0.26 -8.00 -14.39
CA GLN A 20 0.79 -9.26 -13.86
C GLN A 20 -0.31 -10.05 -13.15
N ASP A 21 -0.34 -11.37 -13.33
CA ASP A 21 -1.34 -12.23 -12.67
C ASP A 21 -1.31 -12.11 -11.14
N LEU A 22 -2.44 -12.39 -10.49
CA LEU A 22 -2.56 -12.24 -9.04
C LEU A 22 -2.02 -13.50 -8.35
N PRO A 23 -1.21 -13.34 -7.29
CA PRO A 23 -0.78 -14.49 -6.50
C PRO A 23 -1.97 -15.14 -5.80
N ASP A 24 -1.86 -16.45 -5.57
CA ASP A 24 -2.87 -17.21 -4.81
C ASP A 24 -3.07 -16.57 -3.43
N GLY A 25 -4.32 -16.50 -2.98
CA GLY A 25 -4.64 -15.84 -1.73
C GLY A 25 -4.93 -14.34 -1.82
N TRP A 26 -4.71 -13.70 -2.97
CA TRP A 26 -4.95 -12.27 -3.19
C TRP A 26 -6.08 -12.04 -4.21
N ARG A 27 -6.94 -11.07 -3.92
CA ARG A 27 -8.06 -10.67 -4.80
C ARG A 27 -7.98 -9.19 -5.11
N ALA A 28 -8.42 -8.79 -6.30
CA ALA A 28 -8.54 -7.38 -6.64
C ALA A 28 -9.67 -6.73 -5.82
N ASP A 29 -9.40 -5.56 -5.24
CA ASP A 29 -10.39 -4.75 -4.53
C ASP A 29 -11.39 -4.07 -5.48
N GLY A 30 -10.98 -3.88 -6.74
CA GLY A 30 -11.78 -3.24 -7.79
C GLY A 30 -11.28 -1.84 -8.17
N PHE A 31 -10.36 -1.26 -7.41
CA PHE A 31 -9.68 -0.01 -7.76
C PHE A 31 -8.40 -0.25 -8.57
N SER A 32 -8.20 0.52 -9.63
CA SER A 32 -6.96 0.51 -10.42
C SER A 32 -6.64 1.90 -10.97
N GLY A 33 -5.35 2.27 -10.99
CA GLY A 33 -4.90 3.58 -11.43
C GLY A 33 -3.40 3.75 -11.34
N GLY A 34 -2.95 5.00 -11.14
CA GLY A 34 -1.57 5.30 -10.81
C GLY A 34 -1.19 4.74 -9.43
N LYS A 35 0.12 4.67 -9.15
CA LYS A 35 0.62 4.22 -7.84
C LYS A 35 0.05 5.08 -6.70
N GLU A 36 0.07 6.41 -6.88
CA GLU A 36 -0.40 7.38 -5.89
C GLU A 36 -1.91 7.27 -5.66
N ASP A 37 -2.71 7.16 -6.72
CA ASP A 37 -4.16 6.90 -6.63
C ASP A 37 -4.47 5.61 -5.87
N CYS A 38 -3.77 4.52 -6.16
CA CYS A 38 -3.98 3.24 -5.48
C CYS A 38 -3.62 3.33 -3.99
N LEU A 39 -2.51 3.98 -3.65
CA LEU A 39 -2.11 4.20 -2.26
C LEU A 39 -3.10 5.10 -1.52
N ALA A 40 -3.61 6.16 -2.16
CA ALA A 40 -4.63 7.02 -1.57
C ALA A 40 -5.98 6.30 -1.38
N HIS A 41 -6.32 5.37 -2.27
CA HIS A 41 -7.48 4.49 -2.08
C HIS A 41 -7.28 3.57 -0.87
N ILE A 42 -6.12 2.91 -0.77
CA ILE A 42 -5.76 2.06 0.38
C ILE A 42 -5.81 2.86 1.68
N ASP A 43 -5.22 4.06 1.72
CA ASP A 43 -5.24 4.92 2.90
C ASP A 43 -6.67 5.22 3.37
N LYS A 44 -7.62 5.41 2.45
CA LYS A 44 -9.05 5.68 2.72
C LYS A 44 -9.85 4.44 3.16
N VAL A 45 -9.61 3.27 2.55
CA VAL A 45 -10.36 2.04 2.88
C VAL A 45 -9.78 1.34 4.10
N TRP A 46 -8.46 1.43 4.27
CA TRP A 46 -7.71 0.89 5.41
C TRP A 46 -7.61 1.92 6.56
N THR A 47 -8.45 2.96 6.55
CA THR A 47 -8.58 3.90 7.69
C THR A 47 -9.57 3.45 8.75
N ASP A 48 -10.39 2.42 8.49
CA ASP A 48 -11.36 1.90 9.46
C ASP A 48 -10.72 0.98 10.53
N MET A 49 -9.52 1.31 10.98
CA MET A 49 -8.81 0.67 12.11
C MET A 49 -8.51 1.66 13.25
N ARG A 50 -9.17 2.82 13.30
CA ARG A 50 -8.62 4.03 13.93
C ARG A 50 -8.46 4.00 15.47
N PRO A 51 -7.46 4.75 16.02
CA PRO A 51 -7.68 6.19 16.18
C PRO A 51 -6.63 7.16 15.60
N LEU A 52 -7.16 8.08 14.78
CA LEU A 52 -6.94 9.53 14.60
C LEU A 52 -5.56 10.17 14.31
N GLY A 53 -4.45 9.43 14.15
CA GLY A 53 -3.11 10.07 14.04
C GLY A 53 -2.66 10.61 12.67
N ALA A 54 -2.83 9.86 11.57
CA ALA A 54 -2.15 10.19 10.31
C ALA A 54 -3.06 10.97 9.36
N ARG A 55 -3.20 12.28 9.59
CA ARG A 55 -3.74 13.24 8.61
C ARG A 55 -2.68 14.31 8.33
N ASN A 56 -1.54 13.92 7.77
CA ASN A 56 -0.64 14.85 7.08
C ASN A 56 0.08 14.04 5.99
N THR A 57 -0.35 14.21 4.74
CA THR A 57 0.24 15.14 3.76
C THR A 57 1.43 14.48 3.08
N GLY A 58 1.31 14.29 1.76
CA GLY A 58 2.33 13.67 0.94
C GLY A 58 3.65 14.45 0.87
N ALA A 59 4.59 13.80 0.18
CA ALA A 59 5.95 14.20 -0.15
C ALA A 59 7.01 13.90 0.93
N GLU A 60 7.70 12.76 0.78
CA GLU A 60 9.17 12.76 0.70
C GLU A 60 9.72 11.38 0.28
N ALA A 61 10.32 11.36 -0.91
CA ALA A 61 11.25 10.32 -1.30
C ALA A 61 12.54 10.50 -0.48
N VAL A 62 12.66 9.80 0.64
CA VAL A 62 13.94 9.67 1.35
C VAL A 62 14.70 8.47 0.79
N THR A 63 15.54 8.75 -0.20
CA THR A 63 16.72 7.93 -0.46
C THR A 63 17.73 8.20 0.65
N GLY A 64 17.97 7.23 1.53
CA GLY A 64 18.99 7.31 2.59
C GLY A 64 19.21 5.93 3.23
N PRO A 65 20.48 5.51 3.46
CA PRO A 65 20.81 4.11 3.75
C PRO A 65 20.43 3.65 5.17
N ALA A 66 20.09 2.36 5.28
CA ALA A 66 19.67 1.67 6.50
C ALA A 66 20.73 1.73 7.61
N PRO A 67 20.34 1.91 8.90
CA PRO A 67 21.27 1.74 10.01
C PRO A 67 21.47 0.25 10.33
N GLU A 68 22.72 -0.18 10.23
CA GLU A 68 23.25 -1.41 10.80
C GLU A 68 23.26 -1.32 12.33
N VAL A 69 22.62 -2.27 13.02
CA VAL A 69 22.68 -2.40 14.48
C VAL A 69 23.13 -3.82 14.87
N THR A 70 24.30 -3.91 15.48
CA THR A 70 24.82 -5.02 16.29
C THR A 70 25.74 -4.32 17.28
N GLY A 71 25.43 -4.15 18.56
CA GLY A 71 24.85 -5.12 19.48
C GLY A 71 25.98 -5.81 20.22
N VAL A 72 26.56 -5.15 21.23
CA VAL A 72 27.42 -5.76 22.26
C VAL A 72 26.75 -5.57 23.61
#